data_AF-A0A382XYD2-F1
#
_entry.id   AF-A0A382XYD2-F1
#
_cell.length_a   1.000
_cell.length_b   1.000
_cell.length_c   1.000
_cell.angle_alpha   90.00
_cell.angle_beta   90.00
_cell.angle_gamma   90.00
#
_symmetry.space_group_name_H-M   'P 1'
#
loop_
_entity.id
_entity.type
_entity.pdbx_description
1 polymer ?
#
loop_
_entity_poly.entity_id
_entity_poly.type
_entity_poly.pdbx_seq_one_letter_code
_entity_poly.pdbx_strand_id
1 'polypeptide(L)'
;EYDRMSPSALANQLGGLSEDLTRELLALPTTEEVFANSLKNLRVVLGQGIVPETAIPNVSKPLKANIVLTGDRSKVMNRVPAFPGILRNVSELEAAVAGLGMVALEPEIDGVIRRVNMGIRVKDQIYPTLTLEMMRLALGQENLIFHVDTKAQTNSIKMRGLKQIGTPEIPTDKRFRTWVHFRPTNLERTYISAADVLKGTVSGAKLENSLALIGTSALGLKDIRYTPLNESVPGVEIHAQVLEMILTNSFLHRPPWVHNAEVFAVV
;
A
#
# COMPACT_ATOMS: atom_id res chain seq x y z
N GLU A 1 -6.36 15.12 3.06
CA GLU A 1 -6.98 16.44 3.33
C GLU A 1 -8.26 16.57 2.52
N TYR A 2 -9.12 17.54 2.82
CA TYR A 2 -10.27 17.87 1.97
C TYR A 2 -9.79 18.62 0.73
N ASP A 3 -10.44 18.38 -0.41
CA ASP A 3 -10.15 19.07 -1.66
C ASP A 3 -10.51 20.56 -1.54
N ARG A 4 -9.53 21.41 -1.84
CA ARG A 4 -9.68 22.87 -1.79
C ARG A 4 -10.51 23.40 -2.95
N MET A 5 -10.70 22.59 -3.99
CA MET A 5 -11.53 22.89 -5.15
C MET A 5 -12.96 22.32 -5.04
N SER A 6 -13.32 21.76 -3.88
CA SER A 6 -14.70 21.32 -3.60
C SER A 6 -15.68 22.48 -3.73
N PRO A 7 -16.90 22.30 -4.28
CA PRO A 7 -17.85 23.38 -4.50
C PRO A 7 -18.10 24.25 -3.25
N SER A 8 -18.28 23.60 -2.10
CA SER A 8 -18.45 24.30 -0.81
C SER A 8 -17.19 25.02 -0.34
N ALA A 9 -16.00 24.51 -0.64
CA ALA A 9 -14.73 25.19 -0.34
C ALA A 9 -14.57 26.45 -1.21
N LEU A 10 -14.88 26.35 -2.51
CA LEU A 10 -14.84 27.49 -3.43
C LEU A 10 -15.83 28.59 -3.02
N ALA A 11 -17.05 28.23 -2.64
CA ALA A 11 -18.06 29.17 -2.15
C ALA A 11 -17.59 29.98 -0.93
N ASN A 12 -16.81 29.35 -0.05
CA ASN A 12 -16.33 29.96 1.19
C ASN A 12 -14.99 30.71 1.04
N GLN A 13 -14.16 30.32 0.07
CA GLN A 13 -12.80 30.87 -0.09
C GLN A 13 -12.72 31.98 -1.15
N LEU A 14 -13.58 31.95 -2.16
CA LEU A 14 -13.57 32.95 -3.23
C LEU A 14 -14.40 34.18 -2.83
N GLY A 15 -13.75 35.34 -2.78
CA GLY A 15 -14.43 36.62 -2.65
C GLY A 15 -15.06 37.10 -3.97
N GLY A 16 -16.12 37.90 -3.88
CA GLY A 16 -16.74 38.54 -5.05
C GLY A 16 -17.74 37.67 -5.82
N LEU A 17 -18.12 36.51 -5.28
CA LEU A 17 -19.20 35.70 -5.83
C LEU A 17 -20.57 36.37 -5.57
N SER A 18 -21.50 36.24 -6.50
CA SER A 18 -22.90 36.65 -6.27
C SER A 18 -23.55 35.73 -5.23
N GLU A 19 -24.61 36.22 -4.56
CA GLU A 19 -25.37 35.42 -3.61
C GLU A 19 -25.97 34.18 -4.27
N ASP A 20 -26.45 34.30 -5.52
CA ASP A 20 -27.02 33.19 -6.27
C ASP A 20 -25.97 32.12 -6.59
N LEU A 21 -24.78 32.51 -7.07
CA LEU A 21 -23.70 31.56 -7.37
C LEU A 21 -23.18 30.87 -6.09
N THR A 22 -23.10 31.61 -4.98
CA THR A 22 -22.75 31.05 -3.67
C THR A 22 -23.77 29.99 -3.24
N ARG A 23 -25.06 30.28 -3.40
CA ARG A 23 -26.16 29.35 -3.10
C ARG A 23 -26.10 28.10 -3.99
N GLU A 24 -25.82 28.27 -5.28
CA GLU A 24 -25.65 27.17 -6.23
C GLU A 24 -24.46 26.26 -5.86
N LEU A 25 -23.29 26.84 -5.56
CA LEU A 25 -22.10 26.07 -5.17
C LEU A 25 -22.30 25.29 -3.87
N LEU A 26 -22.98 25.88 -2.88
CA LEU A 26 -23.29 25.21 -1.61
C LEU A 26 -24.33 24.09 -1.77
N ALA A 27 -25.14 24.12 -2.84
CA ALA A 27 -26.10 23.07 -3.15
C ALA A 27 -25.49 21.87 -3.92
N LEU A 28 -24.28 22.02 -4.48
CA LEU A 28 -23.57 20.94 -5.15
C LEU A 28 -22.97 19.95 -4.15
N PRO A 29 -22.88 18.66 -4.50
CA PRO A 29 -22.21 17.67 -3.65
C PRO A 29 -20.72 18.00 -3.52
N THR A 30 -20.13 17.63 -2.38
CA THR A 30 -18.68 17.81 -2.20
C THR A 30 -17.91 16.85 -3.10
N THR A 31 -16.69 17.23 -3.48
CA THR A 31 -15.75 16.34 -4.18
C THR A 31 -15.51 15.03 -3.42
N GLU A 32 -15.40 15.09 -2.09
CA GLU A 32 -15.27 13.90 -1.25
C GLU A 32 -16.50 13.00 -1.33
N GLU A 33 -17.71 13.57 -1.37
CA GLU A 33 -18.94 12.82 -1.51
C GLU A 33 -19.03 12.12 -2.87
N VAL A 34 -18.77 12.85 -3.96
CA VAL A 34 -18.76 12.30 -5.31
C VAL A 34 -17.72 11.17 -5.43
N PHE A 35 -16.53 11.39 -4.89
CA PHE A 35 -15.47 10.38 -4.92
C PHE A 35 -15.83 9.17 -4.05
N ALA A 36 -16.27 9.38 -2.80
CA ALA A 36 -16.72 8.31 -1.90
C ALA A 36 -17.82 7.46 -2.55
N ASN A 37 -18.80 8.08 -3.20
CA ASN A 37 -19.88 7.38 -3.88
C ASN A 37 -19.38 6.50 -5.03
N SER A 38 -18.34 6.93 -5.74
CA SER A 38 -17.69 6.12 -6.79
C SER A 38 -16.94 4.91 -6.23
N LEU A 39 -16.43 4.99 -5.00
CA LEU A 39 -15.67 3.92 -4.35
C LEU A 39 -16.54 2.81 -3.76
N LYS A 40 -17.77 3.13 -3.31
CA LYS A 40 -18.66 2.20 -2.57
C LYS A 40 -18.94 0.87 -3.29
N ASN A 41 -18.95 0.89 -4.62
CA ASN A 41 -19.28 -0.28 -5.44
C ASN A 41 -18.05 -1.06 -5.91
N LEU A 42 -16.86 -0.72 -5.41
CA LEU A 42 -15.59 -1.28 -5.85
C LEU A 42 -14.79 -1.84 -4.67
N ARG A 43 -13.97 -2.86 -4.92
CA ARG A 43 -13.00 -3.37 -3.94
C ARG A 43 -11.75 -2.49 -3.95
N VAL A 44 -11.84 -1.33 -3.31
CA VAL A 44 -10.76 -0.34 -3.26
C VAL A 44 -9.99 -0.43 -1.96
N VAL A 45 -8.68 -0.27 -2.07
CA VAL A 45 -7.77 -0.01 -0.95
C VAL A 45 -7.22 1.40 -1.09
N LEU A 46 -7.38 2.24 -0.07
CA LEU A 46 -6.71 3.55 -0.04
C LEU A 46 -5.35 3.45 0.66
N GLY A 47 -4.37 4.15 0.09
CA GLY A 47 -3.09 4.38 0.71
C GLY A 47 -3.19 5.31 1.91
N GLN A 48 -2.40 5.05 2.95
CA GLN A 48 -2.20 5.93 4.10
C GLN A 48 -0.71 6.16 4.30
N GLY A 49 -0.33 7.41 4.57
CA GLY A 49 1.07 7.76 4.82
C GLY A 49 1.47 7.57 6.28
N ILE A 50 2.77 7.68 6.54
CA ILE A 50 3.33 7.83 7.89
C ILE A 50 3.67 9.30 8.15
N VAL A 51 3.70 9.69 9.42
CA VAL A 51 4.17 11.03 9.82
C VAL A 51 5.28 10.93 10.87
N PRO A 52 6.26 11.86 10.84
CA PRO A 52 7.42 11.85 11.75
C PRO A 52 7.06 12.30 13.17
N GLU A 53 5.97 13.04 13.33
CA GLU A 53 5.46 13.46 14.62
C GLU A 53 4.25 12.60 15.01
N THR A 54 3.97 12.51 16.31
CA THR A 54 2.71 11.95 16.80
C THR A 54 1.57 12.87 16.38
N ALA A 55 1.11 12.76 15.13
CA ALA A 55 -0.24 13.19 14.81
C ALA A 55 -1.15 12.37 15.71
N ILE A 56 -1.87 13.04 16.61
CA ILE A 56 -2.89 12.41 17.45
C ILE A 56 -3.81 11.71 16.46
N PRO A 57 -3.78 10.36 16.35
CA PRO A 57 -4.72 9.69 15.47
C PRO A 57 -6.08 10.10 15.99
N ASN A 58 -7.03 10.42 15.12
CA ASN A 58 -8.41 10.41 15.56
C ASN A 58 -8.71 8.91 15.84
N VAL A 59 -8.46 8.48 17.09
CA VAL A 59 -8.17 7.09 17.51
C VAL A 59 -9.35 6.13 17.30
N SER A 60 -10.48 6.61 16.79
CA SER A 60 -11.74 5.88 16.84
C SER A 60 -12.00 4.91 15.67
N LYS A 61 -11.17 4.88 14.62
CA LYS A 61 -11.52 4.09 13.42
C LYS A 61 -10.82 2.73 13.37
N PRO A 62 -11.59 1.63 13.31
CA PRO A 62 -11.03 0.29 13.32
C PRO A 62 -10.20 0.01 12.05
N LEU A 63 -9.20 -0.85 12.21
CA LEU A 63 -8.51 -1.49 11.10
C LEU A 63 -9.53 -2.24 10.22
N LYS A 64 -9.37 -2.17 8.89
CA LYS A 64 -10.18 -2.96 7.94
C LYS A 64 -9.68 -4.40 7.84
N ALA A 65 -8.37 -4.60 7.98
CA ALA A 65 -7.73 -5.91 7.97
C ALA A 65 -7.67 -6.51 9.38
N ASN A 66 -7.87 -7.82 9.49
CA ASN A 66 -7.60 -8.52 10.75
C ASN A 66 -6.15 -9.03 10.76
N ILE A 67 -5.35 -8.55 11.72
CA ILE A 67 -3.95 -8.95 11.87
C ILE A 67 -3.82 -10.01 12.96
N VAL A 68 -3.33 -11.19 12.58
CA VAL A 68 -3.14 -12.33 13.48
C VAL A 68 -1.64 -12.55 13.70
N LEU A 69 -1.21 -12.63 14.96
CA LEU A 69 0.18 -12.90 15.30
C LEU A 69 0.33 -14.34 15.80
N THR A 70 1.22 -15.11 15.19
CA THR A 70 1.48 -16.52 15.55
C THR A 70 2.95 -16.77 15.85
N GLY A 71 3.24 -17.77 16.68
CA GLY A 71 4.58 -17.98 17.23
C GLY A 71 4.86 -17.00 18.38
N ASP A 72 6.03 -16.37 18.37
CA ASP A 72 6.44 -15.40 19.40
C ASP A 72 5.87 -14.01 19.11
N ARG A 73 4.71 -13.71 19.72
CA ARG A 73 3.97 -12.44 19.53
C ARG A 73 4.80 -11.21 19.91
N SER A 74 5.59 -11.30 21.00
CA SER A 74 6.45 -10.19 21.44
C SER A 74 7.52 -9.89 20.41
N LYS A 75 8.14 -10.93 19.83
CA LYS A 75 9.06 -10.75 18.71
C LYS A 75 8.39 -10.13 17.49
N VAL A 76 7.16 -10.52 17.13
CA VAL A 76 6.45 -9.89 16.02
C VAL A 76 6.31 -8.39 16.26
N MET A 77 5.76 -8.00 17.42
CA MET A 77 5.54 -6.60 17.76
C MET A 77 6.84 -5.79 17.77
N ASN A 78 7.92 -6.32 18.35
CA ASN A 78 9.19 -5.61 18.44
C ASN A 78 9.94 -5.49 17.09
N ARG A 79 9.61 -6.35 16.12
CA ARG A 79 10.32 -6.45 14.84
C ARG A 79 9.65 -5.69 13.71
N VAL A 80 8.32 -5.60 13.71
CA VAL A 80 7.61 -4.80 12.70
C VAL A 80 8.03 -3.32 12.85
N PRO A 81 8.44 -2.63 11.76
CA PRO A 81 8.91 -1.25 11.81
C PRO A 81 7.88 -0.33 12.45
N ALA A 82 8.32 0.46 13.41
CA ALA A 82 7.45 1.33 14.19
C ALA A 82 7.53 2.77 13.72
N PHE A 83 6.37 3.42 13.59
CA PHE A 83 6.28 4.83 13.22
C PHE A 83 5.41 5.61 14.23
N PRO A 84 5.69 6.91 14.44
CA PRO A 84 4.99 7.72 15.44
C PRO A 84 3.49 7.91 15.17
N GLY A 85 3.09 8.01 13.89
CA GLY A 85 1.72 8.28 13.50
C GLY A 85 1.40 7.92 12.05
N ILE A 86 0.12 8.08 11.72
CA ILE A 86 -0.44 7.78 10.39
C ILE A 86 -1.06 9.07 9.83
N LEU A 87 -0.74 9.37 8.57
CA LEU A 87 -1.47 10.35 7.77
C LEU A 87 -2.75 9.70 7.24
N ARG A 88 -3.88 10.06 7.86
CA ARG A 88 -5.21 9.50 7.54
C ARG A 88 -5.82 10.20 6.32
N ASN A 89 -6.70 9.48 5.63
CA ASN A 89 -7.56 10.07 4.62
C ASN A 89 -8.75 10.77 5.30
N VAL A 90 -9.47 11.62 4.56
CA VAL A 90 -10.73 12.18 5.07
C VAL A 90 -11.73 11.07 5.36
N SER A 91 -12.62 11.35 6.31
CA SER A 91 -13.38 10.32 7.01
C SER A 91 -14.35 9.55 6.11
N GLU A 92 -14.89 10.24 5.13
CA GLU A 92 -15.88 9.87 4.13
C GLU A 92 -15.29 8.85 3.16
N LEU A 93 -14.05 9.07 2.72
CA LEU A 93 -13.32 8.15 1.84
C LEU A 93 -12.93 6.87 2.57
N GLU A 94 -12.44 6.95 3.80
CA GLU A 94 -12.09 5.73 4.58
C GLU A 94 -13.32 4.87 4.89
N ALA A 95 -14.49 5.49 5.05
CA ALA A 95 -15.75 4.79 5.26
C ALA A 95 -16.21 4.07 3.98
N ALA A 96 -15.97 4.66 2.80
CA ALA A 96 -16.43 4.15 1.51
C ALA A 96 -15.61 2.98 0.93
N VAL A 97 -14.44 2.67 1.50
CA VAL A 97 -13.53 1.65 0.95
C VAL A 97 -13.48 0.35 1.74
N ALA A 98 -13.15 -0.72 1.01
CA ALA A 98 -13.03 -2.07 1.53
C ALA A 98 -11.74 -2.31 2.33
N GLY A 99 -10.68 -1.55 2.02
CA GLY A 99 -9.38 -1.70 2.68
C GLY A 99 -8.63 -0.39 2.87
N LEU A 100 -7.71 -0.40 3.84
CA LEU A 100 -6.76 0.68 4.11
C LEU A 100 -5.38 0.05 4.23
N GLY A 101 -4.41 0.58 3.49
CA GLY A 101 -3.06 0.03 3.47
C GLY A 101 -2.01 1.12 3.55
N MET A 102 -0.95 0.85 4.31
CA MET A 102 0.11 1.81 4.51
C MET A 102 1.03 1.90 3.29
N VAL A 103 1.39 3.12 2.93
CA VAL A 103 2.43 3.46 1.97
C VAL A 103 3.59 4.03 2.78
N ALA A 104 4.51 3.16 3.18
CA ALA A 104 5.78 3.59 3.75
C ALA A 104 6.90 2.70 3.24
N LEU A 105 7.94 3.37 2.80
CA LEU A 105 9.12 2.75 2.25
C LEU A 105 10.32 3.25 3.06
N GLU A 106 11.14 2.30 3.51
CA GLU A 106 12.45 2.56 4.07
C GLU A 106 13.49 2.06 3.06
N PRO A 107 14.14 2.96 2.29
CA PRO A 107 15.21 2.53 1.38
C PRO A 107 16.38 1.95 2.17
N GLU A 108 17.24 1.21 1.47
CA GLU A 108 18.53 0.81 2.03
C GLU A 108 19.44 2.02 2.23
N ILE A 109 20.59 1.82 2.90
CA ILE A 109 21.51 2.92 3.26
C ILE A 109 22.05 3.69 2.05
N ASP A 110 22.08 3.05 0.88
CA ASP A 110 22.49 3.61 -0.41
C ASP A 110 21.32 4.19 -1.22
N GLY A 111 20.12 4.27 -0.63
CA GLY A 111 18.92 4.78 -1.29
C GLY A 111 18.23 3.79 -2.24
N VAL A 112 18.85 2.64 -2.51
CA VAL A 112 18.30 1.64 -3.44
C VAL A 112 17.30 0.75 -2.72
N ILE A 113 16.11 0.58 -3.30
CA ILE A 113 15.08 -0.28 -2.73
C ILE A 113 15.36 -1.71 -3.14
N ARG A 114 15.69 -2.54 -2.15
CA ARG A 114 15.82 -4.00 -2.33
C ARG A 114 14.75 -4.77 -1.57
N ARG A 115 14.26 -4.17 -0.49
CA ARG A 115 13.27 -4.74 0.42
C ARG A 115 12.16 -3.74 0.68
N VAL A 116 10.96 -4.24 0.92
CA VAL A 116 9.80 -3.42 1.29
C VAL A 116 9.17 -3.93 2.57
N ASN A 117 8.61 -3.01 3.35
CA ASN A 117 7.87 -3.34 4.57
C ASN A 117 6.59 -4.14 4.21
N MET A 118 6.29 -5.17 4.98
CA MET A 118 5.02 -5.91 4.84
C MET A 118 3.98 -5.46 5.86
N GLY A 119 4.42 -4.88 6.98
CA GLY A 119 3.55 -4.22 7.94
C GLY A 119 4.26 -3.06 8.61
N ILE A 120 3.46 -2.21 9.23
CA ILE A 120 3.91 -1.06 10.00
C ILE A 120 3.23 -1.08 11.34
N ARG A 121 3.98 -0.84 12.41
CA ARG A 121 3.42 -0.68 13.74
C ARG A 121 3.26 0.79 14.08
N VAL A 122 2.07 1.16 14.55
CA VAL A 122 1.81 2.45 15.18
C VAL A 122 1.17 2.17 16.53
N LYS A 123 1.83 2.62 17.61
CA LYS A 123 1.54 2.21 18.99
C LYS A 123 1.59 0.67 19.10
N ASP A 124 0.49 0.05 19.52
CA ASP A 124 0.35 -1.39 19.73
C ASP A 124 -0.42 -2.10 18.60
N GLN A 125 -0.60 -1.43 17.46
CA GLN A 125 -1.32 -1.98 16.31
C GLN A 125 -0.42 -2.09 15.09
N ILE A 126 -0.56 -3.21 14.38
CA ILE A 126 0.09 -3.44 13.08
C ILE A 126 -0.91 -3.11 11.98
N TYR A 127 -0.46 -2.33 11.02
CA TYR A 127 -1.18 -1.94 9.82
C TYR A 127 -0.53 -2.65 8.63
N PRO A 128 -1.29 -3.29 7.74
CA PRO A 128 -0.74 -3.89 6.54
C PRO A 128 -0.30 -2.81 5.56
N THR A 129 0.69 -3.11 4.71
CA THR A 129 1.00 -2.23 3.58
C THR A 129 -0.07 -2.31 2.49
N LEU A 130 -0.11 -1.29 1.62
CA LEU A 130 -1.03 -1.23 0.48
C LEU A 130 -1.08 -2.54 -0.31
N THR A 131 0.09 -3.11 -0.62
CA THR A 131 0.21 -4.38 -1.35
C THR A 131 -0.40 -5.56 -0.59
N LEU A 132 -0.14 -5.69 0.73
CA LEU A 132 -0.72 -6.78 1.51
C LEU A 132 -2.23 -6.67 1.61
N GLU A 133 -2.74 -5.45 1.81
CA GLU A 133 -4.18 -5.23 1.93
C GLU A 133 -4.90 -5.50 0.60
N MET A 134 -4.31 -5.07 -0.51
CA MET A 134 -4.81 -5.41 -1.85
C MET A 134 -4.82 -6.93 -2.06
N MET A 135 -3.74 -7.63 -1.69
CA MET A 135 -3.69 -9.08 -1.82
C MET A 135 -4.72 -9.79 -0.94
N ARG A 136 -4.91 -9.33 0.29
CA ARG A 136 -5.94 -9.83 1.21
C ARG A 136 -7.32 -9.74 0.57
N LEU A 137 -7.68 -8.59 0.02
CA LEU A 137 -8.98 -8.38 -0.65
C LEU A 137 -9.09 -9.15 -1.97
N ALA A 138 -8.01 -9.24 -2.75
CA ALA A 138 -7.97 -9.98 -4.00
C ALA A 138 -8.24 -11.48 -3.77
N LEU A 139 -7.65 -12.04 -2.72
CA LEU A 139 -7.83 -13.44 -2.32
C LEU A 139 -9.11 -13.68 -1.51
N GLY A 140 -9.88 -12.64 -1.17
CA GLY A 140 -11.09 -12.77 -0.33
C GLY A 140 -10.80 -13.27 1.09
N GLN A 141 -9.67 -12.87 1.66
CA GLN A 141 -9.27 -13.27 3.02
C GLN A 141 -9.61 -12.20 4.05
N GLU A 142 -9.85 -12.63 5.28
CA GLU A 142 -10.06 -11.73 6.42
C GLU A 142 -8.75 -11.44 7.15
N ASN A 143 -7.87 -12.45 7.20
CA ASN A 143 -6.71 -12.49 8.08
C ASN A 143 -5.40 -12.33 7.32
N LEU A 144 -4.52 -11.50 7.86
CA LEU A 144 -3.09 -11.47 7.55
C LEU A 144 -2.32 -12.01 8.76
N ILE A 145 -1.63 -13.13 8.57
CA ILE A 145 -0.96 -13.84 9.68
C ILE A 145 0.52 -13.49 9.66
N PHE A 146 0.98 -12.73 10.66
CA PHE A 146 2.39 -12.48 10.90
C PHE A 146 2.94 -13.63 11.75
N HIS A 147 3.90 -14.36 11.20
CA HIS A 147 4.42 -15.59 11.78
C HIS A 147 5.91 -15.48 12.09
N VAL A 148 6.30 -15.96 13.26
CA VAL A 148 7.71 -16.18 13.65
C VAL A 148 7.89 -17.66 13.97
N ASP A 149 8.79 -18.32 13.26
CA ASP A 149 9.28 -19.65 13.62
C ASP A 149 10.62 -19.51 14.34
N THR A 150 10.62 -19.77 15.65
CA THR A 150 11.83 -19.67 16.48
C THR A 150 12.81 -20.81 16.26
N LYS A 151 12.33 -21.99 15.81
CA LYS A 151 13.19 -23.15 15.55
C LYS A 151 13.90 -22.99 14.21
N ALA A 152 13.15 -22.63 13.18
CA ALA A 152 13.71 -22.37 11.85
C ALA A 152 14.42 -21.00 11.75
N GLN A 153 14.23 -20.12 12.74
CA GLN A 153 14.74 -18.74 12.74
C GLN A 153 14.24 -17.91 11.54
N THR A 154 13.02 -18.18 11.09
CA THR A 154 12.39 -17.51 9.94
C THR A 154 11.18 -16.67 10.38
N ASN A 155 10.81 -15.69 9.56
CA ASN A 155 9.58 -14.95 9.72
C ASN A 155 8.85 -14.92 8.38
N SER A 156 7.52 -14.96 8.40
CA SER A 156 6.71 -14.91 7.19
C SER A 156 5.37 -14.24 7.41
N ILE A 157 4.76 -13.81 6.30
CA ILE A 157 3.36 -13.41 6.27
C ILE A 157 2.57 -14.49 5.55
N LYS A 158 1.56 -15.04 6.21
CA LYS A 158 0.68 -16.08 5.65
C LYS A 158 -0.69 -15.50 5.35
N MET A 159 -1.21 -15.85 4.19
CA MET A 159 -2.61 -15.65 3.80
C MET A 159 -3.17 -17.00 3.40
N ARG A 160 -4.40 -17.32 3.79
CA ARG A 160 -5.04 -18.53 3.24
C ARG A 160 -5.22 -18.35 1.75
N GLY A 161 -4.80 -19.36 1.00
CA GLY A 161 -4.85 -19.37 -0.45
C GLY A 161 -6.22 -19.58 -1.06
N LEU A 162 -6.30 -19.33 -2.37
CA LEU A 162 -7.29 -19.99 -3.24
C LEU A 162 -6.70 -21.34 -3.71
N LYS A 163 -7.56 -22.30 -4.08
CA LYS A 163 -7.13 -23.62 -4.56
C LYS A 163 -6.13 -23.53 -5.72
N GLN A 164 -6.27 -22.51 -6.57
CA GLN A 164 -5.47 -22.29 -7.76
C GLN A 164 -4.11 -21.63 -7.48
N ILE A 165 -4.01 -20.85 -6.40
CA ILE A 165 -2.83 -20.04 -6.07
C ILE A 165 -2.00 -20.70 -4.95
N GLY A 166 -2.61 -21.63 -4.20
CA GLY A 166 -2.02 -22.14 -2.96
C GLY A 166 -2.02 -21.06 -1.88
N THR A 167 -1.57 -21.41 -0.68
CA THR A 167 -1.45 -20.49 0.47
C THR A 167 -0.15 -19.70 0.34
N PRO A 168 -0.19 -18.39 0.02
CA PRO A 168 1.03 -17.62 -0.06
C PRO A 168 1.66 -17.52 1.32
N GLU A 169 2.91 -17.97 1.44
CA GLU A 169 3.77 -17.75 2.59
C GLU A 169 4.91 -16.84 2.15
N ILE A 170 4.73 -15.54 2.38
CA ILE A 170 5.68 -14.51 1.97
C ILE A 170 6.87 -14.56 2.94
N PRO A 171 8.08 -14.93 2.49
CA PRO A 171 9.26 -14.90 3.35
C PRO A 171 9.63 -13.45 3.68
N THR A 172 10.00 -13.22 4.93
CA THR A 172 10.42 -11.90 5.41
C THR A 172 11.70 -11.97 6.22
N ASP A 173 12.42 -10.86 6.26
CA ASP A 173 13.57 -10.67 7.14
C ASP A 173 13.14 -10.50 8.61
N LYS A 174 14.10 -10.26 9.50
CA LYS A 174 13.86 -10.03 10.93
C LYS A 174 13.01 -8.78 11.22
N ARG A 175 12.77 -7.89 10.25
CA ARG A 175 11.96 -6.68 10.38
C ARG A 175 10.65 -6.80 9.59
N PHE A 176 10.20 -8.01 9.23
CA PHE A 176 9.00 -8.21 8.40
C PHE A 176 9.04 -7.44 7.07
N ARG A 177 10.24 -7.38 6.46
CA ARG A 177 10.42 -6.87 5.10
C ARG A 177 10.63 -8.03 4.15
N THR A 178 10.06 -7.95 2.95
CA THR A 178 10.31 -8.95 1.92
C THR A 178 11.29 -8.42 0.89
N TRP A 179 12.11 -9.30 0.31
CA TRP A 179 12.94 -8.98 -0.83
C TRP A 179 12.06 -8.89 -2.07
N VAL A 180 12.26 -7.86 -2.87
CA VAL A 180 11.52 -7.71 -4.13
C VAL A 180 12.28 -8.42 -5.23
N HIS A 181 11.64 -9.39 -5.88
CA HIS A 181 12.16 -10.00 -7.09
C HIS A 181 11.89 -9.06 -8.27
N PHE A 182 12.78 -8.10 -8.49
CA PHE A 182 12.58 -7.11 -9.55
C PHE A 182 12.65 -7.76 -10.93
N ARG A 183 11.77 -7.31 -11.83
CA ARG A 183 11.87 -7.53 -13.27
C ARG A 183 12.15 -6.22 -14.01
N PRO A 184 12.74 -6.27 -15.22
CA PRO A 184 12.85 -5.08 -16.05
C PRO A 184 11.50 -4.43 -16.30
N THR A 185 11.46 -3.10 -16.21
CA THR A 185 10.26 -2.30 -16.50
C THR A 185 9.87 -2.48 -17.97
N ASN A 186 8.60 -2.80 -18.22
CA ASN A 186 8.02 -2.81 -19.56
C ASN A 186 6.80 -1.90 -19.55
N LEU A 187 6.94 -0.71 -20.15
CA LEU A 187 5.92 0.33 -20.10
C LEU A 187 4.62 -0.11 -20.79
N GLU A 188 4.71 -0.72 -21.96
CA GLU A 188 3.54 -1.13 -22.75
C GLU A 188 2.70 -2.22 -22.08
N ARG A 189 3.35 -3.12 -21.34
CA ARG A 189 2.67 -4.22 -20.64
C ARG A 189 2.19 -3.82 -19.25
N THR A 190 2.90 -2.93 -18.58
CA THR A 190 2.70 -2.66 -17.14
C THR A 190 1.83 -1.42 -16.91
N TYR A 191 1.75 -0.50 -17.87
CA TYR A 191 1.06 0.77 -17.72
C TYR A 191 -0.07 0.95 -18.71
N ILE A 192 -1.13 1.60 -18.22
CA ILE A 192 -2.27 2.03 -19.01
C ILE A 192 -2.44 3.52 -18.74
N SER A 193 -2.52 4.32 -19.80
CA SER A 193 -2.75 5.76 -19.72
C SER A 193 -4.12 6.05 -19.09
N ALA A 194 -4.13 6.78 -17.98
CA ALA A 194 -5.38 7.22 -17.36
C ALA A 194 -6.21 8.10 -18.31
N ALA A 195 -5.56 8.92 -19.14
CA ALA A 195 -6.25 9.73 -20.14
C ALA A 195 -6.97 8.88 -21.18
N ASP A 196 -6.38 7.76 -21.59
CA ASP A 196 -6.99 6.83 -22.56
C ASP A 196 -8.14 6.04 -21.94
N VAL A 197 -8.00 5.66 -20.66
CA VAL A 197 -9.12 5.07 -19.90
C VAL A 197 -10.29 6.05 -19.79
N LEU A 198 -10.02 7.32 -19.45
CA LEU A 198 -11.05 8.35 -19.32
C LEU A 198 -11.72 8.69 -20.66
N LYS A 199 -11.00 8.56 -21.78
CA LYS A 199 -11.55 8.71 -23.14
C LYS A 199 -12.28 7.45 -23.63
N GLY A 200 -12.23 6.34 -22.89
CA GLY A 200 -12.83 5.07 -23.28
C GLY A 200 -12.13 4.37 -24.45
N THR A 201 -10.86 4.68 -24.72
CA THR A 201 -10.10 4.08 -25.84
C THR A 201 -9.40 2.77 -25.46
N VAL A 202 -9.29 2.49 -24.17
CA VAL A 202 -8.75 1.23 -23.65
C VAL A 202 -9.84 0.15 -23.64
N SER A 203 -9.57 -0.97 -24.31
CA SER A 203 -10.47 -2.13 -24.30
C SER A 203 -10.68 -2.65 -22.87
N GLY A 204 -11.95 -2.88 -22.48
CA GLY A 204 -12.29 -3.44 -21.17
C GLY A 204 -11.63 -4.79 -20.88
N ALA A 205 -11.34 -5.59 -21.92
CA ALA A 205 -10.61 -6.85 -21.78
C ALA A 205 -9.20 -6.68 -21.19
N LYS A 206 -8.57 -5.50 -21.33
CA LYS A 206 -7.27 -5.21 -20.69
C LYS A 206 -7.38 -4.96 -19.18
N LEU A 207 -8.57 -4.65 -18.68
CA LEU A 207 -8.81 -4.31 -17.27
C LEU A 207 -9.54 -5.43 -16.51
N GLU A 208 -10.11 -6.39 -17.23
CA GLU A 208 -10.80 -7.52 -16.65
C GLU A 208 -9.84 -8.37 -15.78
N ASN A 209 -10.33 -8.85 -14.63
CA ASN A 209 -9.59 -9.69 -13.69
C ASN A 209 -8.21 -9.14 -13.25
N SER A 210 -8.05 -7.82 -13.33
CA SER A 210 -6.78 -7.15 -13.04
C SER A 210 -6.77 -6.51 -11.65
N LEU A 211 -5.60 -6.45 -11.03
CA LEU A 211 -5.35 -5.58 -9.89
C LEU A 211 -4.83 -4.24 -10.42
N ALA A 212 -5.68 -3.22 -10.39
CA ALA A 212 -5.30 -1.89 -10.83
C ALA A 212 -4.66 -1.10 -9.68
N LEU A 213 -3.50 -0.51 -9.96
CA LEU A 213 -2.81 0.42 -9.08
C LEU A 213 -2.85 1.81 -9.72
N ILE A 214 -3.36 2.79 -8.98
CA ILE A 214 -3.40 4.19 -9.40
C ILE A 214 -2.32 4.92 -8.62
N GLY A 215 -1.33 5.44 -9.33
CA GLY A 215 -0.22 6.19 -8.77
C GLY A 215 0.22 7.29 -9.72
N THR A 216 1.07 8.19 -9.23
CA THR A 216 1.52 9.34 -10.01
C THR A 216 2.88 9.08 -10.64
N SER A 217 3.00 9.27 -11.96
CA SER A 217 4.27 9.18 -12.69
C SER A 217 5.03 10.51 -12.76
N ALA A 218 4.49 11.58 -12.20
CA ALA A 218 5.08 12.92 -12.30
C ALA A 218 6.32 13.04 -11.40
N LEU A 219 7.48 13.35 -12.01
CA LEU A 219 8.76 13.56 -11.33
C LEU A 219 8.66 14.59 -10.17
N GLY A 220 7.82 15.63 -10.35
CA GLY A 220 7.61 16.70 -9.37
C GLY A 220 6.94 16.27 -8.06
N LEU A 221 6.34 15.07 -8.03
CA LEU A 221 5.70 14.51 -6.83
C LEU A 221 6.64 13.63 -5.99
N LYS A 222 7.94 13.57 -6.37
CA LYS A 222 9.02 12.89 -5.64
C LYS A 222 8.76 11.40 -5.37
N ASP A 223 8.00 10.72 -6.24
CA ASP A 223 7.74 9.27 -6.16
C ASP A 223 8.69 8.42 -7.02
N ILE A 224 9.81 9.00 -7.48
CA ILE A 224 10.84 8.27 -8.19
C ILE A 224 11.78 7.57 -7.21
N ARG A 225 12.05 6.30 -7.51
CA ARG A 225 12.85 5.40 -6.69
C ARG A 225 13.94 4.71 -7.49
N TYR A 226 15.04 4.41 -6.80
CA TYR A 226 16.13 3.60 -7.32
C TYR A 226 15.91 2.13 -6.97
N THR A 227 16.10 1.24 -7.93
CA THR A 227 16.02 -0.22 -7.77
C THR A 227 17.29 -0.87 -8.32
N PRO A 228 17.61 -2.13 -7.97
CA PRO A 228 18.81 -2.80 -8.50
C PRO A 228 18.86 -2.92 -10.02
N LEU A 229 17.70 -2.92 -10.71
CA LEU A 229 17.62 -3.08 -12.17
C LEU A 229 17.43 -1.77 -12.92
N ASN A 230 17.00 -0.70 -12.25
CA ASN A 230 16.65 0.55 -12.89
C ASN A 230 16.83 1.73 -11.93
N GLU A 231 17.49 2.77 -12.41
CA GLU A 231 17.83 3.97 -11.65
C GLU A 231 16.63 4.89 -11.43
N SER A 232 15.51 4.71 -12.13
CA SER A 232 14.33 5.56 -11.96
C SER A 232 13.05 4.80 -12.23
N VAL A 233 12.33 4.46 -11.15
CA VAL A 233 11.05 3.72 -11.20
C VAL A 233 10.01 4.42 -10.33
N PRO A 234 8.76 4.59 -10.80
CA PRO A 234 7.66 5.07 -9.96
C PRO A 234 7.39 4.14 -8.76
N GLY A 235 7.12 4.69 -7.58
CA GLY A 235 6.86 3.90 -6.36
C GLY A 235 5.69 2.92 -6.53
N VAL A 236 4.68 3.28 -7.32
CA VAL A 236 3.56 2.40 -7.67
C VAL A 236 3.99 1.12 -8.40
N GLU A 237 5.05 1.16 -9.20
CA GLU A 237 5.56 -0.03 -9.90
C GLU A 237 6.12 -1.04 -8.91
N ILE A 238 6.74 -0.58 -7.82
CA ILE A 238 7.26 -1.47 -6.78
C ILE A 238 6.12 -2.24 -6.14
N HIS A 239 4.99 -1.59 -5.86
CA HIS A 239 3.78 -2.27 -5.39
C HIS A 239 3.27 -3.30 -6.40
N ALA A 240 3.30 -2.99 -7.70
CA ALA A 240 2.91 -3.92 -8.77
C ALA A 240 3.82 -5.15 -8.82
N GLN A 241 5.15 -4.95 -8.75
CA GLN A 241 6.11 -6.05 -8.77
C GLN A 241 6.01 -6.92 -7.52
N VAL A 242 5.72 -6.35 -6.35
CA VAL A 242 5.48 -7.14 -5.12
C VAL A 242 4.17 -7.94 -5.23
N LEU A 243 3.09 -7.37 -5.78
CA LEU A 243 1.85 -8.11 -6.04
C LEU A 243 2.08 -9.28 -7.00
N GLU A 244 2.79 -9.04 -8.11
CA GLU A 244 3.14 -10.08 -9.08
C GLU A 244 3.98 -11.17 -8.43
N MET A 245 4.97 -10.80 -7.62
CA MET A 245 5.79 -11.74 -6.87
C MET A 245 4.95 -12.63 -5.94
N ILE A 246 3.98 -12.05 -5.23
CA ILE A 246 3.07 -12.80 -4.35
C ILE A 246 2.15 -13.73 -5.14
N LEU A 247 1.57 -13.24 -6.24
CA LEU A 247 0.65 -14.00 -7.09
C LEU A 247 1.33 -15.18 -7.79
N THR A 248 2.61 -15.03 -8.14
CA THR A 248 3.40 -16.04 -8.85
C THR A 248 4.24 -16.91 -7.92
N ASN A 249 4.21 -16.65 -6.60
CA ASN A 249 5.05 -17.33 -5.61
C ASN A 249 6.56 -17.27 -5.94
N SER A 250 7.00 -16.20 -6.60
CA SER A 250 8.38 -16.04 -7.10
C SER A 250 9.30 -15.34 -6.09
N PHE A 251 9.19 -15.74 -4.83
CA PHE A 251 9.89 -15.10 -3.72
C PHE A 251 11.40 -15.37 -3.73
N LEU A 252 12.18 -14.36 -3.32
CA LEU A 252 13.59 -14.54 -3.01
C LEU A 252 13.74 -15.05 -1.57
N HIS A 253 14.31 -16.24 -1.43
CA HIS A 253 14.60 -16.84 -0.13
C HIS A 253 16.04 -16.52 0.29
N ARG A 254 16.18 -15.98 1.50
CA ARG A 254 17.48 -15.80 2.16
C ARG A 254 17.54 -16.63 3.43
N PRO A 255 18.14 -17.84 3.39
CA PRO A 255 18.24 -18.69 4.56
C PRO A 255 18.97 -17.99 5.73
N PRO A 256 18.60 -18.26 6.99
CA PRO A 256 19.21 -17.61 8.15
C PRO A 256 20.73 -17.78 8.23
N TRP A 257 21.26 -18.92 7.75
CA TRP A 257 22.70 -19.21 7.78
C TRP A 257 23.53 -18.31 6.86
N VAL A 258 22.93 -17.72 5.81
CA VAL A 258 23.65 -16.86 4.85
C VAL A 258 24.28 -15.67 5.55
N HIS A 259 23.60 -15.09 6.54
CA HIS A 259 24.15 -13.99 7.31
C HIS A 259 25.44 -14.36 8.06
N ASN A 260 25.47 -15.56 8.64
CA ASN A 260 26.66 -16.03 9.35
C ASN A 260 27.79 -16.31 8.35
N ALA A 261 27.48 -16.90 7.19
CA ALA A 261 28.45 -17.16 6.14
C ALA A 261 29.08 -15.87 5.59
N GLU A 262 28.30 -14.81 5.36
CA GLU A 262 28.82 -13.49 4.94
C GLU A 262 29.76 -12.90 5.98
N VAL A 263 29.42 -12.98 7.27
CA VAL A 263 30.30 -12.49 8.35
C VAL A 263 31.63 -13.24 8.35
N PHE A 264 31.62 -14.57 8.17
CA PHE A 264 32.85 -15.35 8.09
C PHE A 264 33.67 -15.08 6.82
N ALA A 265 33.03 -14.76 5.70
CA ALA A 265 33.71 -14.52 4.43
C ALA A 265 34.38 -13.13 4.34
N VAL A 266 33.97 -12.18 5.19
CA VAL A 266 34.53 -10.82 5.26
C VAL A 266 35.70 -10.72 6.25
N VAL A 267 35.90 -11.76 7.08
CA VAL A 267 37.01 -11.87 8.05
C VAL A 267 38.21 -12.57 7.43
#